data_AF-A0A933ZCP6-F1
#
_entry.id   AF-A0A933ZCP6-F1
#
_cell.length_a   1.000
_cell.length_b   1.000
_cell.length_c   1.000
_cell.angle_alpha   90.00
_cell.angle_beta   90.00
_cell.angle_gamma   90.00
#
_symmetry.space_group_name_H-M   'P 1'
#
loop_
_entity.id
_entity.type
_entity.pdbx_description
1 polymer ?
#
loop_
_entity_poly.entity_id
_entity_poly.type
_entity_poly.pdbx_seq_one_letter_code
_entity_poly.pdbx_strand_id
1 'polypeptide(L)' 'MPDSSPPTVCPYSKGCPLYPMFSMESVLHMWMALYCEADFSRCERYLLRTSGAQVPPSMMPNGKNLSDYPGIKTGK' A
#
# COMPACT_ATOMS: atom_id res chain seq x y z
N MET A 1 7.09 -12.42 -24.51
CA MET A 1 7.02 -12.29 -23.03
C MET A 1 6.58 -10.87 -22.76
N PRO A 2 5.48 -10.60 -22.02
CA PRO A 2 5.17 -11.18 -20.71
C PRO A 2 3.73 -11.73 -20.55
N ASP A 3 3.58 -12.51 -19.49
CA ASP A 3 2.38 -13.15 -18.96
C ASP A 3 1.18 -12.17 -18.85
N SER A 4 0.11 -12.45 -19.59
CA SER A 4 -1.14 -11.65 -19.68
C SER A 4 -2.16 -11.97 -18.60
N SER A 5 -1.71 -12.52 -17.45
CA SER A 5 -2.60 -12.76 -16.32
C SER A 5 -2.66 -11.49 -15.48
N PRO A 6 -3.85 -10.90 -15.24
CA PRO A 6 -3.94 -9.81 -14.29
C PRO A 6 -3.47 -10.35 -12.93
N PRO A 7 -2.45 -9.74 -12.30
CA PRO A 7 -2.01 -10.22 -11.02
C PRO A 7 -3.18 -10.02 -10.05
N THR A 8 -3.65 -11.10 -9.44
CA THR A 8 -4.69 -11.05 -8.38
C THR A 8 -4.19 -10.32 -7.13
N VAL A 9 -2.90 -10.02 -7.08
CA VAL A 9 -2.24 -9.28 -6.01
C VAL A 9 -1.50 -8.07 -6.54
N CYS A 10 -1.41 -7.00 -5.74
CA CYS A 10 -0.70 -5.78 -6.15
C CYS A 10 0.77 -6.08 -6.53
N PRO A 11 1.23 -5.78 -7.75
CA PRO A 11 2.63 -6.04 -8.17
C PRO A 11 3.64 -5.16 -7.43
N TYR A 12 3.19 -4.02 -6.89
CA TYR A 12 4.02 -3.09 -6.13
C TYR A 12 4.03 -3.40 -4.62
N SER A 13 3.35 -4.46 -4.16
CA SER A 13 3.26 -4.84 -2.75
C SER A 13 4.63 -5.06 -2.12
N LYS A 14 5.51 -5.85 -2.76
CA LYS A 14 6.87 -6.15 -2.27
C LYS A 14 7.78 -4.93 -2.14
N GLY A 15 7.56 -3.90 -2.97
CA GLY A 15 8.33 -2.65 -2.95
C GLY A 15 7.55 -1.48 -2.37
N CYS A 16 6.43 -1.76 -1.68
CA CYS A 16 5.57 -0.71 -1.18
C CYS A 16 6.22 -0.06 0.04
N PRO A 17 6.40 1.28 0.06
CA PRO A 17 6.96 1.96 1.22
C PRO A 17 6.10 1.79 2.49
N LEU A 18 4.89 1.21 2.39
CA LEU A 18 4.08 0.83 3.55
C LEU A 18 4.89 0.03 4.58
N TYR A 19 5.67 -0.97 4.16
CA TYR A 19 6.36 -1.91 5.05
C TYR A 19 7.10 -1.24 6.23
N PRO A 20 8.04 -0.30 6.01
CA PRO A 20 8.76 0.36 7.10
C PRO A 20 7.92 1.32 7.94
N MET A 21 6.69 1.64 7.55
CA MET A 21 5.84 2.59 8.26
C MET A 21 4.97 1.93 9.33
N PHE A 22 4.75 0.62 9.24
CA PHE A 22 3.99 -0.09 10.27
C PHE A 22 4.96 -0.65 11.31
N SER A 23 4.79 -0.19 12.56
CA SER A 23 5.51 -0.76 13.69
C SER A 23 4.97 -2.13 14.11
N MET A 24 3.75 -2.49 13.66
CA MET A 24 3.07 -3.74 13.98
C MET A 24 2.79 -4.52 12.68
N GLU A 25 3.41 -5.69 12.55
CA GLU A 25 3.25 -6.58 11.40
C GLU A 25 1.80 -7.01 11.20
N SER A 26 1.03 -7.23 12.27
CA SER A 26 -0.38 -7.64 12.19
C SER A 26 -1.25 -6.61 11.47
N VAL A 27 -1.01 -5.33 11.72
CA VAL A 27 -1.75 -4.23 11.07
C VAL A 27 -1.37 -4.18 9.59
N LEU A 28 -0.07 -4.26 9.28
CA LEU A 28 0.42 -4.32 7.91
C LEU A 28 -0.22 -5.49 7.14
N HIS A 29 -0.24 -6.69 7.72
CA HIS A 29 -0.83 -7.87 7.10
C HIS A 29 -2.32 -7.67 6.80
N MET A 30 -3.06 -7.05 7.70
CA MET A 30 -4.47 -6.72 7.47
C MET A 30 -4.65 -5.75 6.29
N TRP A 31 -3.81 -4.70 6.19
CA TRP A 31 -3.83 -3.78 5.06
C TRP A 31 -3.44 -4.46 3.75
N MET A 32 -2.47 -5.37 3.78
CA MET A 32 -2.09 -6.17 2.63
C MET A 32 -3.22 -7.10 2.20
N ALA A 33 -3.88 -7.79 3.12
CA ALA A 33 -5.02 -8.64 2.80
C ALA A 33 -6.17 -7.83 2.17
N LEU A 34 -6.46 -6.65 2.72
CA LEU A 34 -7.57 -5.79 2.26
C LEU A 34 -7.29 -5.06 0.94
N TYR A 35 -6.06 -4.63 0.69
CA TYR A 35 -5.74 -3.80 -0.47
C TYR A 35 -4.77 -4.48 -1.43
N CYS A 36 -3.83 -5.28 -0.97
CA CYS A 36 -2.92 -5.99 -1.87
C CYS A 36 -3.54 -7.28 -2.39
N GLU A 37 -4.30 -8.02 -1.59
CA GLU A 37 -4.87 -9.34 -1.95
C GLU A 37 -6.35 -9.29 -2.35
N ALA A 38 -7.15 -8.40 -1.75
CA ALA A 38 -8.56 -8.26 -2.13
C ALA A 38 -8.76 -7.33 -3.35
N ASP A 39 -8.61 -6.01 -3.18
CA ASP A 39 -8.87 -5.05 -4.27
C ASP A 39 -7.78 -3.95 -4.34
N PHE A 40 -6.69 -4.24 -5.03
CA PHE A 40 -5.60 -3.25 -5.23
C PHE A 40 -5.98 -2.09 -6.14
N SER A 41 -7.03 -2.26 -6.95
CA SER A 41 -7.62 -1.17 -7.74
C SER A 41 -8.19 -0.06 -6.85
N ARG A 42 -8.56 -0.37 -5.60
CA ARG A 42 -9.01 0.62 -4.61
C ARG A 42 -7.87 1.23 -3.81
N CYS A 43 -6.63 0.76 -4.02
CA CYS A 43 -5.47 1.32 -3.37
C CYS A 43 -5.09 2.64 -4.05
N GLU A 44 -5.32 3.76 -3.37
CA GLU A 44 -4.96 5.08 -3.89
C GLU A 44 -3.47 5.23 -4.16
N ARG A 45 -2.62 4.57 -3.36
CA ARG A 45 -1.17 4.51 -3.62
C ARG A 45 -0.85 3.80 -4.93
N TYR A 46 -1.58 2.73 -5.25
CA TYR A 46 -1.42 2.01 -6.52
C TYR A 46 -1.85 2.92 -7.67
N LEU A 47 -3.01 3.57 -7.56
CA LEU A 47 -3.53 4.51 -8.56
C LEU A 47 -2.56 5.66 -8.81
N LEU A 48 -2.02 6.29 -7.76
CA LEU A 48 -1.02 7.36 -7.87
C LEU A 48 0.25 6.88 -8.56
N ARG A 49 0.76 5.70 -8.18
CA ARG A 49 1.97 5.15 -8.81
C ARG A 49 1.75 4.79 -10.28
N THR A 50 0.59 4.23 -10.60
CA THR A 50 0.17 3.93 -11.99
C THR A 50 -0.02 5.22 -12.80
N SER A 51 -0.49 6.29 -12.16
CA SER A 51 -0.65 7.62 -12.76
C SER A 51 0.69 8.34 -12.98
N GLY A 52 1.81 7.78 -12.49
CA GLY A 52 3.12 8.42 -12.54
C GLY A 52 3.32 9.54 -11.50
N ALA A 53 2.40 9.67 -10.55
CA ALA A 53 2.50 10.62 -9.45
C ALA A 53 3.42 10.10 -8.33
N GLN A 54 4.04 11.01 -7.59
CA GLN A 54 4.77 10.67 -6.38
C GLN A 54 3.79 10.23 -5.28
N VAL A 55 3.99 9.01 -4.77
CA VAL A 55 3.22 8.48 -3.65
C VAL A 55 3.84 8.99 -2.35
N PRO A 56 3.11 9.79 -1.54
CA PRO A 56 3.63 10.23 -0.26
C PRO A 56 3.89 9.01 0.63
N PRO A 57 5.02 8.95 1.36
CA PRO A 57 5.21 7.90 2.34
C PRO A 57 4.09 7.94 3.38
N SER A 58 3.73 9.13 3.85
CA SER A 58 2.65 9.34 4.81
C SER A 58 1.25 8.95 4.33
N MET A 59 1.05 8.49 3.08
CA MET A 59 -0.27 8.14 2.55
C MET A 59 -0.58 6.66 2.71
N MET A 60 -1.82 6.35 3.08
CA MET A 60 -2.35 5.00 3.26
C MET A 60 -2.94 4.44 1.96
N PRO A 61 -3.14 3.11 1.87
CA PRO A 61 -3.85 2.49 0.74
C PRO A 61 -5.25 3.06 0.51
N ASN A 62 -5.91 3.53 1.59
CA ASN A 62 -7.25 4.12 1.54
C ASN A 62 -7.28 5.63 1.26
N GLY A 63 -6.17 6.22 0.81
CA GLY A 63 -6.08 7.67 0.55
C GLY A 63 -5.85 8.55 1.78
N LYS A 64 -6.07 8.02 2.98
CA LYS A 64 -5.84 8.72 4.24
C LYS A 64 -4.37 8.94 4.54
N ASN A 65 -4.06 9.90 5.41
CA ASN A 65 -2.71 10.05 5.94
C ASN A 65 -2.48 9.12 7.14
N LEU A 66 -1.26 8.59 7.27
CA LEU A 66 -0.80 7.81 8.42
C LEU A 66 -0.94 8.59 9.72
N SER A 67 -0.82 9.92 9.69
CA SER A 67 -1.02 10.80 10.84
C SER A 67 -2.41 10.68 11.47
N ASP A 68 -3.41 10.20 10.72
CA ASP A 68 -4.79 9.98 11.20
C ASP A 68 -4.90 8.70 12.05
N TYR A 69 -3.88 7.82 12.02
CA TYR A 69 -3.89 6.52 12.69
C TYR A 69 -2.99 6.53 13.94
N PRO A 70 -3.56 6.57 15.15
CA PRO A 70 -2.81 6.52 16.40
C PRO A 70 -2.26 5.10 16.64
N GLY A 71 -1.13 4.78 16.00
CA GLY A 71 -0.52 3.45 16.08
C GLY A 71 0.54 3.18 15.01
N ILE A 72 0.58 4.02 13.98
CA ILE A 72 1.59 3.96 12.93
C ILE A 72 2.68 4.99 13.28
N LYS A 73 3.84 4.49 13.69
CA LYS A 73 5.02 5.35 13.93
C LYS A 73 5.82 5.41 12.64
N THR A 74 5.74 6.54 11.95
CA THR A 74 6.67 6.88 10.88
C THR A 74 8.07 6.96 11.52
N GLY A 75 8.87 5.92 11.30
CA GLY A 75 10.26 5.87 11.74
C GLY A 75 11.01 7.09 11.23
N LYS A 76 11.63 7.82 12.15
CA LYS A 76 12.59 8.89 11.85
C LYS A 76 13.98 8.27 11.70
#